data_AF-A0A933QNR4-F1
#
_entry.id   AF-A0A933QNR4-F1
#
_cell.length_a   1.000
_cell.length_b   1.000
_cell.length_c   1.000
_cell.angle_alpha   90.00
_cell.angle_beta   90.00
_cell.angle_gamma   90.00
#
_symmetry.space_group_name_H-M   'P 1'
#
loop_
_entity.id
_entity.type
_entity.pdbx_description
1 polymer ?
#
loop_
_entity_poly.entity_id
_entity_poly.type
_entity_poly.pdbx_seq_one_letter_code
_entity_poly.pdbx_strand_id
1 'polypeptide(L)'
;MKAIGGPSARGRRYFRLVFFVLAAGVVLLLTLLFSVSAWADPDLSDDDLFNLGLNAYEATNCVDAVRYWEAYIQRHPLRLEQDSVHRSEVHAGLDRCVSDLKSAIDNELPKCLASLPKSSSAQSTIGTSGYLLRQPPKVHPLTTSTVPNYPLVCRGGGKGLFYYMPSSSASPKPQVMIKFESAAMAAGSKRENIGNFQPGQCAWMDRVIGSSEANSLVLTEPLLGLKDFEFVWRDNQLVWSPGWLAPMNSSDSYELFQAHNDGKKNLIVTSIQQCLPGPDQAAFFVDWNYKGSCVVKNIGSYDNVDQMGIPNDSLSSLMVGANVKATVCMHGGQTAPCVEFTEDSPNISNQSMGGYSANDQTTSFRVESRILSIKIPFDFKSPIVIPPAIPPVQPAPPSNPASSSSSASSVGVSIASPGVYVLSIRVDPSAPKRGQFVTFWVTFANTTGAPQGLRWRIKIYEIGKQNSFGDTAVLNSTIQPGTSELPSEANWRVAGLGDCMQFVARAVSVDPNTKVETEITPPGGATLSSAPFQVCP
;
A
#
# COMPACT_ATOMS: atom_id res chain seq x y z
N MET A 1 -75.16 8.41 -15.59
CA MET A 1 -73.74 8.68 -15.27
C MET A 1 -73.61 8.71 -13.75
N LYS A 2 -73.10 7.63 -13.14
CA LYS A 2 -72.90 7.51 -11.69
C LYS A 2 -71.44 7.85 -11.40
N ALA A 3 -71.20 8.93 -10.67
CA ALA A 3 -69.87 9.37 -10.29
C ALA A 3 -69.27 8.37 -9.28
N ILE A 4 -68.15 7.76 -9.64
CA ILE A 4 -67.37 6.87 -8.76
C ILE A 4 -66.54 7.78 -7.84
N GLY A 5 -66.84 7.72 -6.55
CA GLY A 5 -66.15 8.51 -5.52
C GLY A 5 -64.67 8.14 -5.41
N GLY A 6 -63.81 9.15 -5.44
CA GLY A 6 -62.36 8.99 -5.28
C GLY A 6 -61.96 8.55 -3.87
N PRO A 7 -60.80 7.88 -3.71
CA PRO A 7 -60.41 7.25 -2.47
C PRO A 7 -60.18 8.27 -1.35
N SER A 8 -60.73 7.95 -0.17
CA SER A 8 -60.65 8.77 1.04
C SER A 8 -59.19 9.00 1.47
N ALA A 9 -58.94 10.14 2.11
CA ALA A 9 -57.60 10.58 2.52
C ALA A 9 -56.88 9.57 3.46
N ARG A 10 -57.60 8.66 4.12
CA ARG A 10 -57.01 7.58 4.92
C ARG A 10 -56.40 6.47 4.05
N GLY A 11 -57.02 6.13 2.91
CA GLY A 11 -56.49 5.11 1.99
C GLY A 11 -55.15 5.53 1.37
N ARG A 12 -54.97 6.82 1.08
CA ARG A 12 -53.71 7.36 0.54
C ARG A 12 -52.54 7.35 1.51
N ARG A 13 -52.79 7.39 2.83
CA ARG A 13 -51.74 7.28 3.86
C ARG A 13 -51.30 5.83 4.07
N TYR A 14 -52.24 4.89 4.07
CA TYR A 14 -51.93 3.47 4.16
C TYR A 14 -51.16 2.95 2.95
N PHE A 15 -51.56 3.38 1.74
CA PHE A 15 -50.87 2.99 0.51
C PHE A 15 -49.44 3.53 0.46
N ARG A 16 -49.20 4.77 0.92
CA ARG A 16 -47.84 5.34 1.01
C ARG A 16 -46.96 4.65 2.05
N LEU A 17 -47.53 4.24 3.18
CA LEU A 17 -46.77 3.53 4.23
C LEU A 17 -46.40 2.11 3.78
N VAL A 18 -47.33 1.36 3.18
CA VAL A 18 -47.08 0.01 2.65
C VAL A 18 -46.07 0.07 1.50
N PHE A 19 -46.16 1.07 0.62
CA PHE A 19 -45.19 1.26 -0.46
C PHE A 19 -43.80 1.65 0.08
N PHE A 20 -43.72 2.45 1.14
CA PHE A 20 -42.44 2.78 1.78
C PHE A 20 -41.80 1.58 2.48
N VAL A 21 -42.58 0.73 3.14
CA VAL A 21 -42.07 -0.47 3.82
C VAL A 21 -41.62 -1.52 2.80
N LEU A 22 -42.36 -1.71 1.70
CA LEU A 22 -41.95 -2.59 0.61
C LEU A 22 -40.73 -2.04 -0.15
N ALA A 23 -40.66 -0.74 -0.41
CA ALA A 23 -39.50 -0.11 -1.02
C ALA A 23 -38.27 -0.16 -0.11
N ALA A 24 -38.42 0.05 1.20
CA ALA A 24 -37.34 -0.10 2.17
C ALA A 24 -36.89 -1.55 2.32
N GLY A 25 -37.80 -2.52 2.27
CA GLY A 25 -37.48 -3.95 2.27
C GLY A 25 -36.73 -4.38 1.01
N VAL A 26 -37.15 -3.90 -0.17
CA VAL A 26 -36.48 -4.18 -1.44
C VAL A 26 -35.13 -3.45 -1.54
N VAL A 27 -35.02 -2.23 -1.04
CA VAL A 27 -33.74 -1.52 -0.95
C VAL A 27 -32.81 -2.18 0.06
N LEU A 28 -33.30 -2.66 1.21
CA LEU A 28 -32.50 -3.40 2.18
C LEU A 28 -32.03 -4.73 1.61
N LEU A 29 -32.91 -5.47 0.91
CA LEU A 29 -32.59 -6.71 0.20
C LEU A 29 -31.60 -6.47 -0.93
N LEU A 30 -31.76 -5.40 -1.73
CA LEU A 30 -30.82 -5.01 -2.77
C LEU A 30 -29.50 -4.52 -2.20
N THR A 31 -29.47 -3.75 -1.11
CA THR A 31 -28.21 -3.37 -0.44
C THR A 31 -27.54 -4.57 0.21
N LEU A 32 -28.29 -5.54 0.73
CA LEU A 32 -27.73 -6.81 1.21
C LEU A 32 -27.19 -7.64 0.03
N LEU A 33 -27.84 -7.62 -1.13
CA LEU A 33 -27.35 -8.28 -2.35
C LEU A 33 -26.13 -7.56 -2.98
N PHE A 34 -26.04 -6.22 -2.89
CA PHE A 34 -24.94 -5.43 -3.47
C PHE A 34 -23.75 -5.21 -2.52
N SER A 35 -23.89 -5.45 -1.21
CA SER A 35 -22.81 -5.24 -0.22
C SER A 35 -22.04 -6.51 0.16
N VAL A 36 -22.35 -7.66 -0.46
CA VAL A 36 -21.83 -8.98 -0.06
C VAL A 36 -20.64 -9.46 -0.90
N SER A 37 -20.30 -8.78 -2.01
CA SER A 37 -19.26 -9.22 -2.96
C SER A 37 -17.79 -9.09 -2.50
N ALA A 38 -17.50 -8.90 -1.21
CA ALA A 38 -16.14 -8.59 -0.73
C ALA A 38 -15.64 -9.41 0.48
N TRP A 39 -16.28 -10.52 0.85
CA TRP A 39 -16.08 -11.11 2.18
C TRP A 39 -15.59 -12.56 2.25
N ALA A 40 -15.50 -13.28 1.13
CA ALA A 40 -14.90 -14.61 1.17
C ALA A 40 -13.38 -14.49 1.24
N ASP A 41 -12.81 -14.98 2.34
CA ASP A 41 -11.37 -15.13 2.52
C ASP A 41 -10.77 -15.80 1.25
N PRO A 42 -9.83 -15.13 0.55
CA PRO A 42 -9.25 -15.67 -0.67
C PRO A 42 -8.54 -17.01 -0.45
N ASP A 43 -8.17 -17.34 0.80
CA ASP A 43 -7.43 -18.55 1.14
C ASP A 43 -8.33 -19.78 1.38
N LEU A 44 -9.66 -19.62 1.48
CA LEU A 44 -10.58 -20.75 1.60
C LEU A 44 -10.67 -21.51 0.27
N SER A 45 -10.50 -22.84 0.33
CA SER A 45 -10.72 -23.69 -0.82
C SER A 45 -12.20 -23.76 -1.19
N ASP A 46 -12.50 -24.22 -2.40
CA ASP A 46 -13.87 -24.30 -2.88
C ASP A 46 -14.72 -25.27 -2.06
N ASP A 47 -14.10 -26.39 -1.65
CA ASP A 47 -14.73 -27.38 -0.79
C ASP A 47 -14.94 -26.79 0.62
N ASP A 48 -14.05 -25.92 1.10
CA ASP A 48 -14.23 -25.21 2.37
C ASP A 48 -15.39 -24.23 2.29
N LEU A 49 -15.53 -23.45 1.21
CA LEU A 49 -16.66 -22.54 1.03
C LEU A 49 -18.00 -23.29 0.99
N PHE A 50 -18.06 -24.41 0.29
CA PHE A 50 -19.27 -25.23 0.24
C PHE A 50 -19.62 -25.82 1.63
N ASN A 51 -18.64 -26.41 2.31
CA ASN A 51 -18.82 -27.01 3.64
C ASN A 51 -19.10 -25.97 4.72
N LEU A 52 -18.52 -24.77 4.65
CA LEU A 52 -18.84 -23.65 5.54
C LEU A 52 -20.25 -23.14 5.32
N GLY A 53 -20.73 -23.11 4.07
CA GLY A 53 -22.13 -22.83 3.75
C GLY A 53 -23.06 -23.87 4.38
N LEU A 54 -22.73 -25.15 4.27
CA LEU A 54 -23.50 -26.25 4.86
C LEU A 54 -23.50 -26.19 6.40
N ASN A 55 -22.35 -25.96 7.01
CA ASN A 55 -22.20 -25.84 8.47
C ASN A 55 -22.95 -24.61 9.02
N ALA A 56 -22.87 -23.47 8.34
CA ALA A 56 -23.61 -22.26 8.73
C ALA A 56 -25.12 -22.49 8.62
N TYR A 57 -25.56 -23.22 7.59
CA TYR A 57 -26.94 -23.64 7.42
C TYR A 57 -27.40 -24.58 8.55
N GLU A 58 -26.63 -25.61 8.89
CA GLU A 58 -26.94 -26.51 10.01
C GLU A 58 -26.99 -25.79 11.36
N ALA A 59 -26.18 -24.73 11.52
CA ALA A 59 -26.20 -23.85 12.68
C ALA A 59 -27.35 -22.83 12.68
N THR A 60 -28.31 -22.93 11.74
CA THR A 60 -29.43 -21.99 11.55
C THR A 60 -29.02 -20.54 11.26
N ASN A 61 -27.79 -20.33 10.77
CA ASN A 61 -27.25 -19.03 10.40
C ASN A 61 -27.36 -18.81 8.88
N CYS A 62 -28.59 -18.54 8.43
CA CYS A 62 -28.90 -18.40 7.01
C CYS A 62 -28.17 -17.25 6.30
N VAL A 63 -27.79 -16.19 7.03
CA VAL A 63 -27.07 -15.07 6.42
C VAL A 63 -25.66 -15.51 6.01
N ASP A 64 -24.96 -16.23 6.87
CA ASP A 64 -23.61 -16.70 6.56
C ASP A 64 -23.63 -17.89 5.59
N ALA A 65 -24.64 -18.76 5.65
CA ALA A 65 -24.83 -19.83 4.66
C ALA A 65 -24.97 -19.27 3.23
N VAL A 66 -25.83 -18.26 3.04
CA VAL A 66 -26.02 -17.60 1.74
C VAL A 66 -24.73 -16.93 1.27
N ARG A 67 -23.97 -16.29 2.16
CA ARG A 67 -22.69 -15.64 1.81
C ARG A 67 -21.65 -16.65 1.32
N TYR A 68 -21.48 -17.77 2.01
CA TYR A 68 -20.51 -18.79 1.61
C TYR A 68 -20.92 -19.47 0.30
N TRP A 69 -22.20 -19.78 0.12
CA TRP A 69 -22.69 -20.35 -1.14
C TRP A 69 -22.65 -19.36 -2.30
N GLU A 70 -22.91 -18.07 -2.08
CA GLU A 70 -22.77 -17.04 -3.12
C GLU A 70 -21.31 -16.90 -3.57
N ALA A 71 -20.36 -16.91 -2.63
CA ALA A 71 -18.94 -16.92 -2.96
C ALA A 71 -18.52 -18.20 -3.72
N TYR A 72 -19.05 -19.36 -3.33
CA TYR A 72 -18.86 -20.62 -4.05
C TYR A 72 -19.42 -20.57 -5.48
N ILE A 73 -20.64 -20.05 -5.66
CA ILE A 73 -21.30 -19.88 -6.97
C ILE A 73 -20.52 -18.91 -7.86
N GLN A 74 -20.06 -17.78 -7.32
CA GLN A 74 -19.30 -16.77 -8.06
C GLN A 74 -17.95 -17.30 -8.55
N ARG A 75 -17.28 -18.16 -7.76
CA ARG A 75 -16.00 -18.79 -8.16
C ARG A 75 -16.20 -19.90 -9.20
N HIS A 76 -17.34 -20.61 -9.20
CA HIS A 76 -17.56 -21.81 -10.03
C HIS A 76 -18.92 -21.87 -10.74
N PRO A 77 -19.22 -20.93 -11.64
CA PRO A 77 -20.49 -20.92 -12.37
C PRO A 77 -20.73 -22.20 -13.19
N LEU A 78 -19.66 -22.84 -13.69
CA LEU A 78 -19.73 -24.05 -14.52
C LEU A 78 -19.81 -25.36 -13.70
N ARG A 79 -19.28 -25.39 -12.46
CA ARG A 79 -19.24 -26.61 -11.64
C ARG A 79 -20.62 -26.96 -11.11
N LEU A 80 -21.44 -25.94 -10.82
CA LEU A 80 -22.86 -26.11 -10.52
C LEU A 80 -23.65 -26.67 -11.71
N GLU A 81 -23.18 -26.52 -12.95
CA GLU A 81 -23.78 -27.16 -14.14
C GLU A 81 -23.41 -28.61 -14.32
N GLN A 82 -22.26 -29.03 -13.80
CA GLN A 82 -21.72 -30.37 -14.02
C GLN A 82 -21.95 -31.30 -12.82
N ASP A 83 -22.14 -30.76 -11.61
CA ASP A 83 -22.34 -31.52 -10.38
C ASP A 83 -23.77 -31.36 -9.85
N SER A 84 -24.59 -32.38 -10.11
CA SER A 84 -26.00 -32.41 -9.72
C SER A 84 -26.21 -32.51 -8.21
N VAL A 85 -25.22 -33.01 -7.45
CA VAL A 85 -25.31 -33.17 -6.00
C VAL A 85 -25.15 -31.81 -5.33
N HIS A 86 -24.06 -31.10 -5.62
CA HIS A 86 -23.80 -29.77 -5.07
C HIS A 86 -24.89 -28.75 -5.45
N ARG A 87 -25.40 -28.83 -6.68
CA ARG A 87 -26.53 -28.01 -7.13
C ARG A 87 -27.77 -28.27 -6.28
N SER A 88 -28.11 -29.53 -6.02
CA SER A 88 -29.35 -29.86 -5.29
C SER A 88 -29.29 -29.47 -3.82
N GLU A 89 -28.12 -29.59 -3.18
CA GLU A 89 -27.91 -29.20 -1.78
C GLU A 89 -27.93 -27.68 -1.59
N VAL A 90 -27.29 -26.91 -2.48
CA VAL A 90 -27.30 -25.43 -2.44
C VAL A 90 -28.70 -24.88 -2.64
N HIS A 91 -29.45 -25.42 -3.62
CA HIS A 91 -30.83 -25.00 -3.85
C HIS A 91 -31.76 -25.35 -2.68
N ALA A 92 -31.65 -26.57 -2.13
CA ALA A 92 -32.44 -26.99 -0.98
C ALA A 92 -32.15 -26.12 0.27
N GLY A 93 -30.88 -25.77 0.49
CA GLY A 93 -30.45 -24.89 1.58
C GLY A 93 -30.98 -23.46 1.42
N LEU A 94 -30.87 -22.89 0.21
CA LEU A 94 -31.38 -21.56 -0.12
C LEU A 94 -32.91 -21.47 0.04
N ASP A 95 -33.65 -22.43 -0.51
CA ASP A 95 -35.13 -22.45 -0.44
C ASP A 95 -35.60 -22.54 1.02
N ARG A 96 -34.92 -23.33 1.85
CA ARG A 96 -35.21 -23.44 3.28
C ARG A 96 -34.88 -22.17 4.04
N CYS A 97 -33.75 -21.53 3.77
CA CYS A 97 -33.41 -20.24 4.38
C CYS A 97 -34.38 -19.13 4.01
N VAL A 98 -34.87 -19.11 2.76
CA VAL A 98 -35.93 -18.18 2.34
C VAL A 98 -37.24 -18.47 3.08
N SER A 99 -37.60 -19.75 3.26
CA SER A 99 -38.78 -20.14 4.03
C SER A 99 -38.68 -19.75 5.51
N ASP A 100 -37.52 -19.96 6.14
CA ASP A 100 -37.30 -19.62 7.56
C ASP A 100 -37.29 -18.10 7.78
N LEU A 101 -36.68 -17.34 6.87
CA LEU A 101 -36.72 -15.87 6.91
C LEU A 101 -38.15 -15.36 6.74
N LYS A 102 -38.92 -15.95 5.82
CA LYS A 102 -40.33 -15.61 5.62
C LYS A 102 -41.16 -15.90 6.87
N SER A 103 -40.96 -17.06 7.49
CA SER A 103 -41.62 -17.42 8.75
C SER A 103 -41.23 -16.48 9.90
N ALA A 104 -39.96 -16.07 10.00
CA ALA A 104 -39.51 -15.11 11.00
C ALA A 104 -40.17 -13.73 10.79
N ILE A 105 -40.24 -13.26 9.55
CA ILE A 105 -40.92 -12.00 9.20
C ILE A 105 -42.41 -12.10 9.52
N ASP A 106 -43.08 -13.17 9.10
CA ASP A 106 -44.52 -13.35 9.30
C ASP A 106 -44.89 -13.46 10.79
N ASN A 107 -44.00 -13.98 11.63
CA ASN A 107 -44.25 -14.16 13.07
C ASN A 107 -43.83 -12.96 13.95
N GLU A 108 -42.74 -12.26 13.60
CA GLU A 108 -42.19 -11.18 14.43
C GLU A 108 -42.70 -9.79 14.01
N LEU A 109 -42.99 -9.59 12.72
CA LEU A 109 -43.49 -8.30 12.22
C LEU A 109 -44.84 -7.90 12.84
N PRO A 110 -45.83 -8.81 13.03
CA PRO A 110 -47.07 -8.46 13.73
C PRO A 110 -46.86 -8.09 15.20
N LYS A 111 -45.89 -8.73 15.88
CA LYS A 111 -45.55 -8.45 17.29
C LYS A 111 -44.88 -7.08 17.44
N CYS A 112 -43.95 -6.75 16.54
CA CYS A 112 -43.34 -5.43 16.47
C CYS A 112 -44.34 -4.32 16.12
N LEU A 113 -45.30 -4.59 15.22
CA LEU A 113 -46.35 -3.63 14.89
C LEU A 113 -47.35 -3.44 16.05
N ALA A 114 -47.59 -4.48 16.86
CA ALA A 114 -48.43 -4.41 18.05
C ALA A 114 -47.78 -3.69 19.23
N SER A 115 -46.43 -3.65 19.31
CA SER A 115 -45.68 -2.99 20.38
C SER A 115 -45.39 -1.50 20.13
N LEU A 116 -45.74 -0.96 18.96
CA LEU A 116 -45.59 0.46 18.67
C LEU A 116 -46.51 1.29 19.60
N PRO A 117 -45.96 2.23 20.40
CA PRO A 117 -46.74 3.00 21.35
C PRO A 117 -47.72 3.92 20.60
N LYS A 118 -49.02 3.78 20.90
CA LYS A 118 -50.02 4.79 20.52
C LYS A 118 -49.74 6.03 21.36
N SER A 119 -49.42 7.13 20.69
CA SER A 119 -48.95 8.36 21.32
C SER A 119 -49.93 8.91 22.36
N SER A 120 -49.53 8.93 23.63
CA SER A 120 -49.84 10.01 24.57
C SER A 120 -48.88 9.97 25.76
N SER A 121 -48.46 11.16 26.17
CA SER A 121 -47.64 11.54 27.33
C SER A 121 -47.77 10.70 28.61
N ALA A 122 -46.64 10.37 29.26
CA ALA A 122 -46.28 10.75 30.64
C ALA A 122 -45.13 9.89 31.21
N GLN A 123 -44.55 10.38 32.31
CA GLN A 123 -43.30 10.02 32.98
C GLN A 123 -43.25 8.64 33.68
N SER A 124 -42.01 8.18 33.89
CA SER A 124 -41.45 7.41 35.03
C SER A 124 -42.09 6.07 35.42
N THR A 125 -41.28 4.99 35.47
CA THR A 125 -40.69 4.44 36.72
C THR A 125 -39.86 3.19 36.37
N ILE A 126 -38.63 3.12 36.89
CA ILE A 126 -37.73 1.97 36.77
C ILE A 126 -38.16 0.89 37.77
N GLY A 127 -38.43 -0.31 37.28
CA GLY A 127 -38.68 -1.51 38.09
C GLY A 127 -37.82 -2.67 37.60
N THR A 128 -36.91 -3.12 38.46
CA THR A 128 -36.11 -4.34 38.34
C THR A 128 -36.96 -5.59 38.50
N SER A 129 -36.86 -6.54 37.57
CA SER A 129 -37.14 -7.95 37.85
C SER A 129 -36.28 -8.86 36.97
N GLY A 130 -35.68 -9.85 37.61
CA GLY A 130 -34.64 -10.72 37.07
C GLY A 130 -35.14 -11.79 36.11
N TYR A 131 -34.32 -12.06 35.10
CA TYR A 131 -34.40 -13.27 34.29
C TYR A 131 -33.07 -14.04 34.41
N LEU A 132 -33.22 -15.34 34.63
CA LEU A 132 -32.16 -16.33 34.73
C LEU A 132 -31.33 -16.39 33.43
N LEU A 133 -30.02 -16.19 33.54
CA LEU A 133 -29.05 -16.31 32.46
C LEU A 133 -28.91 -17.79 32.05
N ARG A 134 -29.34 -18.13 30.83
CA ARG A 134 -28.72 -19.24 30.09
C ARG A 134 -27.33 -18.80 29.65
N GLN A 135 -26.33 -19.67 29.82
CA GLN A 135 -24.96 -19.39 29.42
C GLN A 135 -24.90 -19.06 27.92
N PRO A 136 -24.13 -18.04 27.50
CA PRO A 136 -23.92 -17.75 26.10
C PRO A 136 -23.13 -18.90 25.45
N PRO A 137 -23.45 -19.30 24.20
CA PRO A 137 -22.61 -20.22 23.45
C PRO A 137 -21.23 -19.58 23.25
N LYS A 138 -20.18 -20.42 23.29
CA LYS A 138 -18.80 -20.01 23.00
C LYS A 138 -18.77 -19.29 21.65
N VAL A 139 -18.52 -17.99 21.69
CA VAL A 139 -18.29 -17.17 20.50
C VAL A 139 -16.96 -17.63 19.89
N HIS A 140 -17.01 -18.19 18.68
CA HIS A 140 -15.82 -18.38 17.86
C HIS A 140 -15.26 -17.00 17.47
N PRO A 141 -13.95 -16.76 17.57
CA PRO A 141 -13.37 -15.45 17.26
C PRO A 141 -13.56 -15.13 15.76
N LEU A 142 -14.15 -13.97 15.49
CA LEU A 142 -14.23 -13.35 14.16
C LEU A 142 -12.82 -13.25 13.56
N THR A 143 -12.66 -13.72 12.33
CA THR A 143 -11.42 -13.61 11.55
C THR A 143 -11.06 -12.14 11.36
N THR A 144 -9.83 -11.79 11.72
CA THR A 144 -9.29 -10.43 11.71
C THR A 144 -9.09 -9.94 10.27
N SER A 145 -9.88 -8.94 9.85
CA SER A 145 -9.58 -8.12 8.66
C SER A 145 -8.13 -7.63 8.75
N THR A 146 -7.32 -7.97 7.75
CA THR A 146 -5.90 -7.57 7.68
C THR A 146 -5.81 -6.07 7.46
N VAL A 147 -5.47 -5.34 8.53
CA VAL A 147 -5.28 -3.89 8.46
C VAL A 147 -4.06 -3.60 7.57
N PRO A 148 -4.19 -2.77 6.52
CA PRO A 148 -3.08 -2.49 5.61
C PRO A 148 -1.94 -1.78 6.34
N ASN A 149 -0.71 -2.27 6.13
CA ASN A 149 0.51 -1.65 6.63
C ASN A 149 1.06 -0.66 5.59
N TYR A 150 1.57 0.47 6.08
CA TYR A 150 2.14 1.53 5.27
C TYR A 150 3.59 1.82 5.69
N PRO A 151 4.49 2.09 4.73
CA PRO A 151 5.88 2.42 5.01
C PRO A 151 6.03 3.86 5.52
N LEU A 152 6.56 4.00 6.73
CA LEU A 152 6.89 5.25 7.41
C LEU A 152 8.42 5.37 7.56
N VAL A 153 9.02 6.45 7.06
CA VAL A 153 10.44 6.72 7.27
C VAL A 153 10.61 7.74 8.38
N CYS A 154 11.52 7.46 9.31
CA CYS A 154 11.94 8.38 10.35
C CYS A 154 13.42 8.70 10.21
N ARG A 155 13.78 9.98 10.38
CA ARG A 155 15.17 10.39 10.57
C ARG A 155 15.51 10.30 12.05
N GLY A 156 16.62 9.64 12.38
CA GLY A 156 17.09 9.52 13.75
C GLY A 156 17.52 10.85 14.37
N GLY A 157 17.91 10.81 15.64
CA GLY A 157 18.28 11.97 16.43
C GLY A 157 17.08 12.84 16.85
N GLY A 158 17.37 14.09 17.21
CA GLY A 158 16.34 15.05 17.64
C GLY A 158 15.75 14.75 19.02
N LYS A 159 14.61 15.37 19.32
CA LYS A 159 13.88 15.21 20.59
C LYS A 159 12.83 14.08 20.50
N GLY A 160 13.18 12.95 19.91
CA GLY A 160 12.33 11.76 19.93
C GLY A 160 12.10 11.32 21.37
N LEU A 161 10.85 11.26 21.82
CA LEU A 161 10.52 10.82 23.18
C LEU A 161 10.10 9.36 23.13
N PHE A 162 10.88 8.49 23.78
CA PHE A 162 10.52 7.09 23.90
C PHE A 162 9.92 6.86 25.27
N TYR A 163 8.83 6.09 25.29
CA TYR A 163 8.13 5.70 26.49
C TYR A 163 8.09 4.19 26.54
N TYR A 164 8.70 3.62 27.56
CA TYR A 164 8.53 2.21 27.86
C TYR A 164 7.28 2.04 28.74
N MET A 165 6.33 1.24 28.26
CA MET A 165 5.15 0.84 29.01
C MET A 165 5.35 -0.62 29.42
N PRO A 166 5.70 -0.91 30.69
CA PRO A 166 5.84 -2.29 31.15
C PRO A 166 4.50 -3.02 31.04
N SER A 167 4.56 -4.35 31.11
CA SER A 167 3.33 -5.15 31.20
C SER A 167 2.52 -4.73 32.44
N SER A 168 1.22 -4.58 32.25
CA SER A 168 0.25 -4.22 33.29
C SER A 168 -1.05 -4.96 33.06
N SER A 169 -1.99 -4.87 34.00
CA SER A 169 -3.35 -5.39 33.79
C SER A 169 -4.08 -4.72 32.61
N ALA A 170 -3.72 -3.49 32.26
CA ALA A 170 -4.30 -2.73 31.14
C ALA A 170 -3.60 -3.00 29.80
N SER A 171 -2.30 -3.31 29.81
CA SER A 171 -1.54 -3.75 28.63
C SER A 171 -0.71 -4.98 29.01
N PRO A 172 -1.23 -6.20 28.78
CA PRO A 172 -0.57 -7.42 29.25
C PRO A 172 0.79 -7.66 28.57
N LYS A 173 1.04 -6.98 27.45
CA LYS A 173 2.32 -7.00 26.73
C LYS A 173 3.02 -5.66 26.93
N PRO A 174 4.34 -5.66 27.19
CA PRO A 174 5.11 -4.43 27.21
C PRO A 174 5.11 -3.78 25.83
N GLN A 175 5.22 -2.45 25.82
CA GLN A 175 5.22 -1.65 24.60
C GLN A 175 6.31 -0.59 24.67
N VAL A 176 6.91 -0.26 23.53
CA VAL A 176 7.76 0.92 23.38
C VAL A 176 7.02 1.88 22.48
N MET A 177 6.75 3.08 22.97
CA MET A 177 6.15 4.15 22.19
C MET A 177 7.21 5.18 21.82
N ILE A 178 7.37 5.48 20.54
CA ILE A 178 8.28 6.51 20.03
C ILE A 178 7.43 7.68 19.55
N LYS A 179 7.51 8.83 20.20
CA LYS A 179 6.92 10.07 19.68
C LYS A 179 7.90 10.74 18.73
N PHE A 180 7.36 11.24 17.63
CA PHE A 180 8.10 11.92 16.59
C PHE A 180 7.37 13.20 16.15
N GLU A 181 8.07 14.05 15.38
CA GLU A 181 7.46 15.19 14.71
C GLU A 181 7.12 14.82 13.26
N SER A 182 5.98 15.26 12.75
CA SER A 182 5.65 15.03 11.33
C SER A 182 6.54 15.90 10.44
N ALA A 183 7.19 15.31 9.43
CA ALA A 183 7.90 16.09 8.44
C ALA A 183 6.92 16.91 7.57
N ALA A 184 7.38 18.03 7.02
CA ALA A 184 6.55 18.89 6.17
C ALA A 184 6.26 18.30 4.77
N MET A 185 6.92 17.20 4.41
CA MET A 185 6.83 16.54 3.10
C MET A 185 6.87 15.01 3.27
N ALA A 186 6.37 14.29 2.27
CA ALA A 186 6.52 12.83 2.19
C ALA A 186 8.00 12.47 2.02
N ALA A 187 8.39 11.24 2.41
CA ALA A 187 9.75 10.77 2.16
C ALA A 187 10.06 10.61 0.65
N GLY A 188 9.02 10.40 -0.15
CA GLY A 188 9.14 10.11 -1.58
C GLY A 188 9.24 8.61 -1.83
N SER A 189 8.77 8.15 -2.99
CA SER A 189 8.75 6.71 -3.31
C SER A 189 10.15 6.11 -3.41
N LYS A 190 11.18 6.94 -3.64
CA LYS A 190 12.60 6.58 -3.69
C LYS A 190 13.41 7.24 -2.56
N ARG A 191 12.73 7.72 -1.51
CA ARG A 191 13.36 8.41 -0.38
C ARG A 191 14.11 9.68 -0.80
N GLU A 192 13.73 10.30 -1.91
CA GLU A 192 14.38 11.49 -2.45
C GLU A 192 14.29 12.71 -1.52
N ASN A 193 13.33 12.72 -0.60
CA ASN A 193 13.10 13.86 0.31
C ASN A 193 13.62 13.62 1.73
N ILE A 194 14.11 12.42 2.08
CA ILE A 194 14.46 12.12 3.48
C ILE A 194 15.61 12.98 4.01
N GLY A 195 16.50 13.46 3.13
CA GLY A 195 17.55 14.41 3.49
C GLY A 195 17.04 15.75 4.00
N ASN A 196 15.80 16.11 3.68
CA ASN A 196 15.16 17.35 4.14
C ASN A 196 14.50 17.22 5.52
N PHE A 197 14.38 16.00 6.05
CA PHE A 197 13.77 15.77 7.36
C PHE A 197 14.65 16.37 8.44
N GLN A 198 14.07 17.03 9.45
CA GLN A 198 14.83 17.39 10.64
C GLN A 198 15.04 16.14 11.52
N PRO A 199 16.09 16.09 12.35
CA PRO A 199 16.29 14.99 13.29
C PRO A 199 15.04 14.74 14.15
N GLY A 200 14.58 13.48 14.22
CA GLY A 200 13.36 13.09 14.93
C GLY A 200 12.06 13.29 14.15
N GLN A 201 12.11 13.69 12.87
CA GLN A 201 10.94 13.77 12.01
C GLN A 201 10.65 12.45 11.29
N CYS A 202 9.37 12.17 11.09
CA CYS A 202 8.89 11.05 10.28
C CYS A 202 7.87 11.50 9.23
N ALA A 203 7.80 10.77 8.11
CA ALA A 203 6.69 10.87 7.17
C ALA A 203 6.41 9.53 6.48
N TRP A 204 5.21 9.41 5.90
CA TRP A 204 4.93 8.29 5.02
C TRP A 204 5.76 8.40 3.74
N MET A 205 6.02 7.27 3.08
CA MET A 205 6.72 7.26 1.79
C MET A 205 5.97 8.04 0.72
N ASP A 206 4.65 7.92 0.69
CA ASP A 206 3.78 8.41 -0.37
C ASP A 206 3.10 9.76 -0.04
N ARG A 207 3.03 10.15 1.24
CA ARG A 207 2.35 11.38 1.66
C ARG A 207 2.85 11.97 2.99
N VAL A 208 2.45 13.20 3.26
CA VAL A 208 2.66 13.83 4.58
C VAL A 208 1.75 13.18 5.62
N ILE A 209 2.21 13.11 6.87
CA ILE A 209 1.36 12.70 8.01
C ILE A 209 0.35 13.81 8.27
N GLY A 210 -0.94 13.49 8.10
CA GLY A 210 -2.03 14.43 8.32
C GLY A 210 -2.10 14.91 9.77
N SER A 211 -2.60 16.12 10.00
CA SER A 211 -2.73 16.70 11.34
C SER A 211 -3.64 15.92 12.28
N SER A 212 -4.52 15.08 11.73
CA SER A 212 -5.40 14.17 12.48
C SER A 212 -4.76 12.80 12.76
N GLU A 213 -3.65 12.48 12.10
CA GLU A 213 -2.96 11.20 12.27
C GLU A 213 -2.10 11.20 13.53
N ALA A 214 -1.76 10.00 13.98
CA ALA A 214 -0.93 9.80 15.14
C ALA A 214 0.52 10.23 14.86
N ASN A 215 1.15 10.84 15.86
CA ASN A 215 2.58 11.18 15.85
C ASN A 215 3.39 10.29 16.80
N SER A 216 2.90 9.07 17.02
CA SER A 216 3.55 8.08 17.88
C SER A 216 3.53 6.70 17.23
N LEU A 217 4.71 6.09 17.15
CA LEU A 217 4.89 4.69 16.83
C LEU A 217 4.74 3.86 18.10
N VAL A 218 4.03 2.74 18.04
CA VAL A 218 3.92 1.77 19.13
C VAL A 218 4.48 0.45 18.64
N LEU A 219 5.56 0.02 19.28
CA LEU A 219 6.23 -1.24 19.04
C LEU A 219 5.73 -2.24 20.07
N THR A 220 5.22 -3.36 19.60
CA THR A 220 4.69 -4.45 20.43
C THR A 220 5.40 -5.76 20.13
N GLU A 221 5.28 -6.75 21.01
CA GLU A 221 5.65 -8.13 20.70
C GLU A 221 4.95 -8.63 19.42
N PRO A 222 5.63 -9.41 18.54
CA PRO A 222 6.95 -10.03 18.75
C PRO A 222 8.15 -9.16 18.39
N LEU A 223 7.97 -7.93 17.89
CA LEU A 223 9.09 -7.10 17.42
C LEU A 223 10.10 -6.76 18.51
N LEU A 224 9.62 -6.68 19.74
CA LEU A 224 10.46 -6.43 20.90
C LEU A 224 11.33 -7.63 21.32
N GLY A 225 10.96 -8.85 20.85
CA GLY A 225 11.77 -10.07 21.01
C GLY A 225 12.25 -10.32 22.44
N LEU A 226 11.45 -9.97 23.43
CA LEU A 226 11.95 -9.70 24.78
C LEU A 226 12.56 -10.91 25.47
N LYS A 227 13.89 -10.91 25.54
CA LYS A 227 14.55 -11.21 26.81
C LYS A 227 15.30 -10.05 27.43
N ASP A 228 16.01 -9.21 26.68
CA ASP A 228 16.75 -8.10 27.30
C ASP A 228 16.90 -6.93 26.31
N PHE A 229 16.18 -5.82 26.54
CA PHE A 229 16.53 -4.54 25.94
C PHE A 229 16.63 -3.46 27.01
N GLU A 230 17.52 -2.51 26.78
CA GLU A 230 17.72 -1.33 27.61
C GLU A 230 17.61 -0.08 26.72
N PHE A 231 17.25 1.06 27.30
CA PHE A 231 17.36 2.35 26.63
C PHE A 231 18.07 3.28 27.60
N VAL A 232 19.22 3.81 27.20
CA VAL A 232 19.99 4.73 28.05
C VAL A 232 19.78 6.15 27.56
N TRP A 233 19.40 7.03 28.50
CA TRP A 233 19.11 8.44 28.25
C TRP A 233 20.16 9.33 28.89
N ARG A 234 20.53 10.40 28.19
CA ARG A 234 21.31 11.51 28.75
C ARG A 234 20.81 12.80 28.11
N ASP A 235 20.45 13.79 28.93
CA ASP A 235 20.05 15.12 28.47
C ASP A 235 18.89 15.12 27.44
N ASN A 236 17.88 14.27 27.66
CA ASN A 236 16.74 14.04 26.73
C ASN A 236 17.14 13.54 25.33
N GLN A 237 18.33 12.98 25.18
CA GLN A 237 18.75 12.25 23.99
C GLN A 237 18.87 10.77 24.29
N LEU A 238 18.48 9.95 23.32
CA LEU A 238 18.68 8.52 23.35
C LEU A 238 20.18 8.24 23.07
N VAL A 239 20.91 7.83 24.10
CA VAL A 239 22.36 7.58 24.03
C VAL A 239 22.66 6.14 23.68
N TRP A 240 21.77 5.23 24.10
CA TRP A 240 21.87 3.83 23.76
C TRP A 240 20.50 3.24 23.53
N SER A 241 20.39 2.47 22.47
CA SER A 241 19.22 1.70 22.11
C SER A 241 19.66 0.29 21.74
N PRO A 242 18.73 -0.67 21.67
CA PRO A 242 19.01 -1.95 21.04
C PRO A 242 19.56 -1.74 19.62
N GLY A 243 20.43 -2.65 19.17
CA GLY A 243 21.10 -2.52 17.87
C GLY A 243 20.11 -2.32 16.70
N TRP A 244 18.92 -2.92 16.79
CA TRP A 244 17.86 -2.79 15.79
C TRP A 244 17.16 -1.42 15.77
N LEU A 245 17.38 -0.55 16.76
CA LEU A 245 16.98 0.87 16.78
C LEU A 245 18.18 1.82 16.76
N ALA A 246 19.41 1.32 16.62
CA ALA A 246 20.60 2.16 16.63
C ALA A 246 20.53 3.35 15.63
N PRO A 247 19.92 3.20 14.43
CA PRO A 247 19.74 4.34 13.52
C PRO A 247 18.96 5.51 14.12
N MET A 248 18.07 5.26 15.08
CA MET A 248 17.32 6.33 15.75
C MET A 248 18.20 7.21 16.66
N ASN A 249 19.43 6.81 16.99
CA ASN A 249 20.34 7.59 17.82
C ASN A 249 21.15 8.62 17.01
N SER A 250 21.17 8.50 15.68
CA SER A 250 22.00 9.33 14.80
C SER A 250 21.15 10.25 13.94
N SER A 251 21.50 11.53 13.88
CA SER A 251 20.86 12.48 12.96
C SER A 251 21.15 12.20 11.49
N ASP A 252 22.12 11.33 11.16
CA ASP A 252 22.50 11.02 9.79
C ASP A 252 22.00 9.63 9.36
N SER A 253 21.13 9.02 10.16
CA SER A 253 20.58 7.70 9.92
C SER A 253 19.06 7.76 9.83
N TYR A 254 18.51 6.77 9.14
CA TYR A 254 17.10 6.67 8.83
C TYR A 254 16.61 5.27 9.15
N GLU A 255 15.36 5.18 9.58
CA GLU A 255 14.70 3.92 9.90
C GLU A 255 13.38 3.85 9.13
N LEU A 256 13.09 2.70 8.53
CA LEU A 256 11.84 2.44 7.83
C LEU A 256 10.97 1.50 8.67
N PHE A 257 9.82 1.98 9.09
CA PHE A 257 8.80 1.23 9.82
C PHE A 257 7.68 0.83 8.87
N GLN A 258 7.25 -0.42 8.91
CA GLN A 258 5.92 -0.78 8.42
C GLN A 258 4.95 -0.55 9.57
N ALA A 259 3.95 0.32 9.37
CA ALA A 259 3.01 0.66 10.43
C ALA A 259 1.59 0.83 9.90
N HIS A 260 0.59 0.58 10.75
CA HIS A 260 -0.80 0.90 10.46
C HIS A 260 -1.43 1.70 11.59
N ASN A 261 -2.48 2.47 11.27
CA ASN A 261 -3.23 3.21 12.27
C ASN A 261 -4.24 2.28 12.97
N ASP A 262 -4.21 2.21 14.29
CA ASP A 262 -5.15 1.39 15.08
C ASP A 262 -6.54 2.02 15.26
N GLY A 263 -6.78 3.20 14.68
CA GLY A 263 -8.01 3.97 14.86
C GLY A 263 -8.10 4.69 16.21
N LYS A 264 -7.12 4.51 17.09
CA LYS A 264 -7.02 5.14 18.42
C LYS A 264 -5.89 6.16 18.51
N LYS A 265 -5.46 6.67 17.35
CA LYS A 265 -4.33 7.60 17.21
C LYS A 265 -2.99 6.99 17.66
N ASN A 266 -2.77 5.71 17.38
CA ASN A 266 -1.43 5.12 17.41
C ASN A 266 -1.06 4.56 16.04
N LEU A 267 0.22 4.63 15.69
CA LEU A 267 0.77 3.88 14.57
C LEU A 267 1.40 2.59 15.13
N ILE A 268 0.77 1.45 14.89
CA ILE A 268 1.27 0.16 15.34
C ILE A 268 2.32 -0.32 14.35
N VAL A 269 3.55 -0.47 14.82
CA VAL A 269 4.66 -0.98 14.02
C VAL A 269 4.50 -2.50 13.89
N THR A 270 4.57 -2.99 12.66
CA THR A 270 4.48 -4.41 12.32
C THR A 270 5.79 -5.00 11.83
N SER A 271 6.69 -4.17 11.27
CA SER A 271 8.08 -4.55 11.02
C SER A 271 8.99 -3.32 10.92
N ILE A 272 10.28 -3.57 11.03
CA ILE A 272 11.34 -2.55 10.99
C ILE A 272 12.35 -3.01 9.95
N GLN A 273 12.66 -2.16 9.00
CA GLN A 273 13.61 -2.42 7.93
C GLN A 273 14.93 -1.70 8.25
N GLN A 274 15.91 -2.51 8.64
CA GLN A 274 17.27 -2.06 8.93
C GLN A 274 18.03 -1.69 7.64
N CYS A 275 19.13 -0.94 7.82
CA CYS A 275 20.03 -0.49 6.76
C CYS A 275 19.34 0.33 5.67
N LEU A 276 18.45 1.27 6.06
CA LEU A 276 17.90 2.22 5.11
C LEU A 276 18.97 3.25 4.71
N PRO A 277 19.43 3.29 3.45
CA PRO A 277 20.43 4.27 3.06
C PRO A 277 19.82 5.67 2.98
N GLY A 278 20.59 6.67 3.38
CA GLY A 278 20.31 8.07 3.08
C GLY A 278 20.41 8.39 1.57
N PRO A 279 20.11 9.64 1.16
CA PRO A 279 20.13 10.03 -0.25
C PRO A 279 21.48 9.85 -0.93
N ASP A 280 22.58 10.05 -0.19
CA ASP A 280 23.96 9.97 -0.67
C ASP A 280 24.66 8.64 -0.30
N GLN A 281 23.87 7.59 -0.06
CA GLN A 281 24.36 6.30 0.42
C GLN A 281 23.76 5.13 -0.38
N ALA A 282 24.39 3.97 -0.30
CA ALA A 282 23.79 2.71 -0.76
C ALA A 282 23.85 1.68 0.37
N ALA A 283 22.87 0.79 0.42
CA ALA A 283 22.83 -0.33 1.34
C ALA A 283 22.95 -1.65 0.59
N PHE A 284 23.73 -2.57 1.13
CA PHE A 284 24.07 -3.85 0.52
C PHE A 284 23.67 -4.99 1.46
N PHE A 285 22.94 -5.97 0.95
CA PHE A 285 22.27 -7.02 1.75
C PHE A 285 22.68 -8.40 1.28
N VAL A 286 22.93 -9.30 2.24
CA VAL A 286 23.37 -10.67 1.96
C VAL A 286 22.25 -11.61 1.52
N ASP A 287 20.98 -11.24 1.76
CA ASP A 287 19.82 -12.00 1.30
C ASP A 287 18.96 -11.18 0.33
N TRP A 288 18.04 -11.84 -0.37
CA TRP A 288 17.04 -11.18 -1.22
C TRP A 288 16.03 -10.35 -0.42
N ASN A 289 15.38 -9.42 -1.11
CA ASN A 289 14.35 -8.54 -0.57
C ASN A 289 14.82 -7.73 0.65
N TYR A 290 16.08 -7.29 0.64
CA TYR A 290 16.68 -6.42 1.65
C TYR A 290 16.73 -7.06 3.05
N LYS A 291 16.99 -8.36 3.10
CA LYS A 291 17.06 -9.14 4.33
C LYS A 291 18.50 -9.55 4.65
N GLY A 292 18.65 -10.17 5.82
CA GLY A 292 19.93 -10.66 6.30
C GLY A 292 20.83 -9.55 6.82
N SER A 293 22.11 -9.90 7.00
CA SER A 293 23.16 -8.93 7.31
C SER A 293 23.26 -7.87 6.22
N CYS A 294 23.47 -6.63 6.62
CA CYS A 294 23.54 -5.50 5.70
C CYS A 294 24.52 -4.43 6.16
N VAL A 295 24.97 -3.63 5.21
CA VAL A 295 25.84 -2.48 5.44
C VAL A 295 25.36 -1.28 4.64
N VAL A 296 25.39 -0.10 5.25
CA VAL A 296 25.18 1.18 4.57
C VAL A 296 26.53 1.83 4.30
N LYS A 297 26.74 2.31 3.09
CA LYS A 297 28.01 2.88 2.62
C LYS A 297 27.78 4.25 2.00
N ASN A 298 28.64 5.19 2.38
CA ASN A 298 28.73 6.51 1.77
C ASN A 298 29.34 6.41 0.36
N ILE A 299 29.33 7.53 -0.36
CA ILE A 299 30.12 7.68 -1.59
C ILE A 299 31.58 7.31 -1.30
N GLY A 300 32.13 6.40 -2.12
CA GLY A 300 33.46 5.86 -1.94
C GLY A 300 33.71 4.58 -2.74
N SER A 301 34.95 4.12 -2.66
CA SER A 301 35.46 2.90 -3.30
C SER A 301 35.77 1.84 -2.26
N TYR A 302 35.32 0.61 -2.50
CA TYR A 302 35.43 -0.52 -1.58
C TYR A 302 35.97 -1.72 -2.35
N ASP A 303 37.30 -1.81 -2.40
CA ASP A 303 38.07 -2.68 -3.31
C ASP A 303 38.17 -4.14 -2.87
N ASN A 304 37.76 -4.44 -1.64
CA ASN A 304 37.86 -5.77 -1.06
C ASN A 304 36.82 -6.00 0.05
N VAL A 305 36.69 -7.25 0.48
CA VAL A 305 35.76 -7.73 1.51
C VAL A 305 35.83 -6.93 2.80
N ASP A 306 37.03 -6.61 3.29
CA ASP A 306 37.22 -5.87 4.54
C ASP A 306 36.63 -4.46 4.46
N GLN A 307 36.81 -3.81 3.30
CA GLN A 307 36.23 -2.49 3.03
C GLN A 307 34.72 -2.56 2.78
N MET A 308 34.23 -3.63 2.15
CA MET A 308 32.81 -3.85 1.89
C MET A 308 32.01 -4.03 3.17
N GLY A 309 32.56 -4.73 4.18
CA GLY A 309 31.86 -4.98 5.44
C GLY A 309 30.72 -6.01 5.35
N ILE A 310 30.62 -6.73 4.24
CA ILE A 310 29.81 -7.94 4.08
C ILE A 310 30.72 -9.06 3.57
N PRO A 311 30.37 -10.35 3.78
CA PRO A 311 31.17 -11.46 3.28
C PRO A 311 31.39 -11.40 1.76
N ASN A 312 32.51 -11.96 1.29
CA ASN A 312 32.76 -12.09 -0.15
C ASN A 312 31.62 -12.88 -0.80
N ASP A 313 31.26 -12.50 -2.03
CA ASP A 313 30.36 -13.31 -2.84
C ASP A 313 29.03 -13.63 -2.13
N SER A 314 28.53 -12.67 -1.35
CA SER A 314 27.28 -12.82 -0.59
C SER A 314 26.22 -11.79 -0.94
N LEU A 315 26.54 -10.81 -1.80
CA LEU A 315 25.60 -9.74 -2.13
C LEU A 315 24.44 -10.30 -2.96
N SER A 316 23.22 -10.05 -2.49
CA SER A 316 21.99 -10.63 -3.04
C SER A 316 20.91 -9.59 -3.33
N SER A 317 20.90 -8.47 -2.58
CA SER A 317 20.05 -7.31 -2.88
C SER A 317 20.71 -6.01 -2.43
N LEU A 318 20.24 -4.87 -2.96
CA LEU A 318 20.77 -3.56 -2.60
C LEU A 318 19.71 -2.46 -2.68
N MET A 319 19.86 -1.44 -1.84
CA MET A 319 19.11 -0.19 -1.94
C MET A 319 20.04 0.95 -2.35
N VAL A 320 19.57 1.84 -3.20
CA VAL A 320 20.36 2.98 -3.71
C VAL A 320 19.70 4.28 -3.29
N GLY A 321 20.46 5.16 -2.65
CA GLY A 321 20.03 6.52 -2.32
C GLY A 321 19.77 7.35 -3.58
N ALA A 322 18.85 8.30 -3.49
CA ALA A 322 18.36 9.06 -4.63
C ALA A 322 19.47 9.82 -5.40
N ASN A 323 20.55 10.22 -4.71
CA ASN A 323 21.64 11.03 -5.26
C ASN A 323 22.86 10.20 -5.67
N VAL A 324 22.81 8.88 -5.55
CA VAL A 324 23.94 8.01 -5.85
C VAL A 324 23.60 6.92 -6.86
N LYS A 325 24.65 6.28 -7.34
CA LYS A 325 24.62 5.00 -8.03
C LYS A 325 25.60 4.06 -7.36
N ALA A 326 25.30 2.78 -7.36
CA ALA A 326 26.18 1.73 -6.87
C ALA A 326 26.71 0.92 -8.06
N THR A 327 28.02 0.73 -8.17
CA THR A 327 28.60 -0.22 -9.12
C THR A 327 29.18 -1.38 -8.33
N VAL A 328 28.74 -2.60 -8.63
CA VAL A 328 29.24 -3.83 -7.99
C VAL A 328 30.04 -4.62 -9.01
N CYS A 329 31.14 -5.24 -8.59
CA CYS A 329 32.11 -5.89 -9.45
C CYS A 329 32.48 -7.29 -8.95
N MET A 330 32.76 -8.19 -9.88
CA MET A 330 33.04 -9.60 -9.60
C MET A 330 34.41 -9.82 -8.96
N HIS A 331 35.32 -8.89 -9.21
CA HIS A 331 36.71 -8.98 -8.79
C HIS A 331 37.07 -7.82 -7.88
N GLY A 332 38.12 -8.00 -7.07
CA GLY A 332 38.66 -6.94 -6.23
C GLY A 332 39.20 -5.75 -7.03
N GLY A 333 39.36 -4.59 -6.38
CA GLY A 333 39.89 -3.39 -7.02
C GLY A 333 38.99 -2.80 -8.11
N GLN A 334 37.69 -3.12 -8.09
CA GLN A 334 36.68 -2.66 -9.05
C GLN A 334 37.01 -2.99 -10.51
N THR A 335 37.72 -4.09 -10.74
CA THR A 335 38.01 -4.55 -12.10
C THR A 335 36.80 -5.24 -12.70
N ALA A 336 36.61 -5.07 -14.01
CA ALA A 336 35.55 -5.71 -14.76
C ALA A 336 35.57 -7.25 -14.60
N PRO A 337 34.41 -7.92 -14.66
CA PRO A 337 33.10 -7.37 -15.00
C PRO A 337 32.39 -6.66 -13.82
N CYS A 338 31.60 -5.64 -14.13
CA CYS A 338 30.83 -4.86 -13.17
C CYS A 338 29.42 -4.56 -13.70
N VAL A 339 28.46 -4.33 -12.81
CA VAL A 339 27.12 -3.82 -13.14
C VAL A 339 26.77 -2.60 -12.27
N GLU A 340 26.12 -1.63 -12.89
CA GLU A 340 25.68 -0.39 -12.26
C GLU A 340 24.20 -0.47 -11.87
N PHE A 341 23.91 -0.03 -10.65
CA PHE A 341 22.59 0.10 -10.08
C PHE A 341 22.32 1.55 -9.76
N THR A 342 21.16 2.01 -10.20
CA THR A 342 20.71 3.38 -9.96
C THR A 342 19.32 3.43 -9.29
N GLU A 343 18.81 2.25 -8.93
CA GLU A 343 17.54 2.02 -8.26
C GLU A 343 17.72 0.83 -7.30
N ASP A 344 16.82 0.73 -6.32
CA ASP A 344 16.75 -0.43 -5.43
C ASP A 344 16.57 -1.70 -6.25
N SER A 345 17.28 -2.76 -5.86
CA SER A 345 17.17 -4.07 -6.48
C SER A 345 16.92 -5.12 -5.40
N PRO A 346 15.69 -5.67 -5.30
CA PRO A 346 15.37 -6.68 -4.29
C PRO A 346 16.03 -8.04 -4.62
N ASN A 347 16.54 -8.19 -5.83
CA ASN A 347 17.24 -9.39 -6.28
C ASN A 347 18.15 -9.02 -7.44
N ILE A 348 19.46 -9.18 -7.25
CA ILE A 348 20.45 -8.87 -8.29
C ILE A 348 20.80 -10.06 -9.19
N SER A 349 20.18 -11.24 -8.99
CA SER A 349 20.48 -12.44 -9.79
C SER A 349 20.08 -12.32 -11.25
N ASN A 350 19.16 -11.41 -11.56
CA ASN A 350 18.76 -11.10 -12.93
C ASN A 350 19.70 -10.11 -13.63
N GLN A 351 20.73 -9.61 -12.94
CA GLN A 351 21.71 -8.70 -13.50
C GLN A 351 22.91 -9.45 -14.03
N SER A 352 23.24 -9.21 -15.30
CA SER A 352 24.40 -9.80 -15.94
C SER A 352 25.66 -8.99 -15.65
N MET A 353 26.64 -9.64 -15.04
CA MET A 353 27.97 -9.12 -14.79
C MET A 353 28.97 -9.91 -15.64
N GLY A 354 29.16 -9.49 -16.89
CA GLY A 354 30.06 -10.19 -17.83
C GLY A 354 29.58 -11.58 -18.23
N GLY A 355 28.26 -11.81 -18.27
CA GLY A 355 27.67 -13.11 -18.59
C GLY A 355 27.35 -13.98 -17.37
N TYR A 356 27.78 -13.57 -16.17
CA TYR A 356 27.44 -14.22 -14.90
C TYR A 356 26.33 -13.47 -14.16
N SER A 357 25.60 -14.16 -13.29
CA SER A 357 24.67 -13.52 -12.36
C SER A 357 25.46 -12.68 -11.35
N ALA A 358 25.00 -11.46 -11.04
CA ALA A 358 25.63 -10.64 -10.00
C ALA A 358 25.43 -11.18 -8.58
N ASN A 359 24.40 -12.03 -8.38
CA ASN A 359 24.08 -12.63 -7.08
C ASN A 359 25.20 -13.54 -6.59
N ASP A 360 25.65 -13.31 -5.37
CA ASP A 360 26.69 -14.09 -4.70
C ASP A 360 27.99 -14.17 -5.51
N GLN A 361 28.34 -13.10 -6.24
CA GLN A 361 29.58 -13.00 -7.02
C GLN A 361 30.34 -11.68 -6.78
N THR A 362 29.86 -10.82 -5.88
CA THR A 362 30.43 -9.49 -5.67
C THR A 362 31.63 -9.55 -4.71
N THR A 363 32.80 -9.10 -5.20
CA THR A 363 34.06 -9.02 -4.43
C THR A 363 34.53 -7.56 -4.22
N SER A 364 33.97 -6.60 -4.96
CA SER A 364 34.17 -5.17 -4.69
C SER A 364 32.98 -4.33 -5.16
N PHE A 365 32.85 -3.12 -4.62
CA PHE A 365 31.87 -2.15 -5.12
C PHE A 365 32.34 -0.70 -4.94
N ARG A 366 31.67 0.21 -5.63
CA ARG A 366 31.78 1.66 -5.39
C ARG A 366 30.40 2.31 -5.34
N VAL A 367 30.31 3.35 -4.53
CA VAL A 367 29.15 4.23 -4.47
C VAL A 367 29.60 5.59 -4.98
N GLU A 368 28.92 6.10 -6.00
CA GLU A 368 29.30 7.33 -6.68
C GLU A 368 28.13 8.31 -6.69
N SER A 369 28.43 9.61 -6.66
CA SER A 369 27.41 10.62 -6.91
C SER A 369 26.80 10.39 -8.29
N ARG A 370 25.47 10.34 -8.32
CA ARG A 370 24.69 10.39 -9.55
C ARG A 370 24.66 11.83 -10.00
N ILE A 371 25.75 12.28 -10.64
CA ILE A 371 25.72 13.55 -11.34
C ILE A 371 24.71 13.37 -12.47
N LEU A 372 23.48 13.81 -12.24
CA LEU A 372 22.52 14.04 -13.30
C LEU A 372 23.22 15.05 -14.20
N SER A 373 23.75 14.58 -15.32
CA SER A 373 24.26 15.46 -16.36
C SER A 373 23.07 16.25 -16.88
N ILE A 374 22.77 17.35 -16.20
CA ILE A 374 21.85 18.36 -16.70
C ILE A 374 22.56 18.87 -17.95
N LYS A 375 22.17 18.34 -19.11
CA LYS A 375 22.48 18.97 -20.40
C LYS A 375 21.72 20.28 -20.39
N ILE A 376 22.33 21.31 -19.80
CA ILE A 376 21.80 22.66 -19.88
C ILE A 376 22.08 23.12 -21.32
N PRO A 377 21.07 23.37 -22.16
CA PRO A 377 21.30 23.92 -23.49
C PRO A 377 21.58 25.42 -23.36
N PHE A 378 22.72 25.78 -22.79
CA PHE A 378 23.20 27.15 -22.83
C PHE A 378 24.24 27.27 -23.95
N ASP A 379 23.77 27.65 -25.13
CA ASP A 379 24.61 28.20 -26.19
C ASP A 379 25.03 29.61 -25.77
N PHE A 380 26.18 29.74 -25.13
CA PHE A 380 26.81 31.02 -24.83
C PHE A 380 27.39 31.62 -26.11
N LYS A 381 26.51 32.15 -26.97
CA LYS A 381 26.90 32.95 -28.14
C LYS A 381 26.43 34.40 -28.11
N SER A 382 25.90 34.87 -26.99
CA SER A 382 25.59 36.29 -26.81
C SER A 382 26.73 37.00 -26.07
N PRO A 383 27.37 38.02 -26.68
CA PRO A 383 28.39 38.80 -25.99
C PRO A 383 27.78 39.58 -24.81
N ILE A 384 28.43 39.47 -23.66
CA ILE A 384 28.09 40.23 -22.45
C ILE A 384 28.30 41.71 -22.75
N VAL A 385 27.20 42.47 -22.83
CA VAL A 385 27.22 43.93 -22.82
C VAL A 385 27.48 44.36 -21.38
N ILE A 386 28.70 44.80 -21.09
CA ILE A 386 29.08 45.37 -19.80
C ILE A 386 28.37 46.72 -19.67
N PRO A 387 27.47 46.92 -18.69
CA PRO A 387 26.91 48.25 -18.44
C PRO A 387 28.01 49.19 -17.88
N PRO A 388 28.00 50.48 -18.25
CA PRO A 388 28.99 51.44 -17.80
C PRO A 388 28.93 51.66 -16.28
N ALA A 389 30.11 51.89 -15.71
CA ALA A 389 30.38 52.04 -14.29
C ALA A 389 29.48 53.10 -13.62
N ILE A 390 28.82 52.69 -12.53
CA ILE A 390 28.08 53.58 -11.65
C ILE A 390 29.09 54.38 -10.79
N PRO A 391 28.95 55.73 -10.68
CA PRO A 391 29.82 56.54 -9.84
C PRO A 391 29.60 56.28 -8.34
N PRO A 392 30.62 56.57 -7.49
CA PRO A 392 30.60 56.22 -6.08
C PRO A 392 29.55 57.01 -5.29
N VAL A 393 28.64 56.29 -4.62
CA VAL A 393 27.63 56.86 -3.72
C VAL A 393 28.24 57.10 -2.33
N GLN A 394 28.04 58.32 -1.84
CA GLN A 394 28.45 58.85 -0.55
C GLN A 394 27.65 58.19 0.61
N PRO A 395 28.25 57.90 1.78
CA PRO A 395 27.57 57.20 2.86
C PRO A 395 26.58 58.09 3.64
N ALA A 396 25.35 57.61 3.80
CA ALA A 396 24.31 58.19 4.66
C ALA A 396 24.34 57.56 6.08
N PRO A 397 23.85 58.28 7.12
CA PRO A 397 23.98 57.89 8.54
C PRO A 397 22.97 56.80 8.97
N PRO A 398 23.20 56.12 10.11
CA PRO A 398 22.49 54.91 10.47
C PRO A 398 21.09 55.19 11.05
N SER A 399 20.07 54.49 10.54
CA SER A 399 18.75 54.40 11.15
C SER A 399 18.36 52.93 11.40
N ASN A 400 17.77 52.73 12.59
CA ASN A 400 17.32 51.53 13.29
C ASN A 400 16.83 50.30 12.50
N PRO A 401 16.92 49.09 13.11
CA PRO A 401 16.48 47.83 12.50
C PRO A 401 14.98 47.59 12.71
N ALA A 402 14.25 47.35 11.62
CA ALA A 402 12.91 46.76 11.67
C ALA A 402 12.76 45.68 10.60
N SER A 403 12.55 44.45 11.10
CA SER A 403 11.68 43.41 10.56
C SER A 403 11.93 42.94 9.12
N SER A 404 12.74 41.89 8.99
CA SER A 404 12.85 41.08 7.78
C SER A 404 11.64 40.15 7.61
N SER A 405 10.75 40.48 6.68
CA SER A 405 9.80 39.54 6.08
C SER A 405 10.52 38.73 5.00
N SER A 406 10.72 37.44 5.23
CA SER A 406 11.30 36.50 4.27
C SER A 406 10.33 36.21 3.12
N SER A 407 10.71 36.62 1.91
CA SER A 407 10.06 36.26 0.65
C SER A 407 10.39 34.80 0.30
N ALA A 408 9.36 34.00 0.04
CA ALA A 408 9.51 32.61 -0.39
C ALA A 408 10.06 32.54 -1.83
N SER A 409 11.17 31.83 -2.02
CA SER A 409 11.67 31.44 -3.35
C SER A 409 10.92 30.20 -3.83
N SER A 410 10.15 30.34 -4.92
CA SER A 410 9.52 29.24 -5.63
C SER A 410 10.55 28.48 -6.46
N VAL A 411 10.80 27.21 -6.13
CA VAL A 411 11.60 26.29 -6.93
C VAL A 411 10.77 25.86 -8.15
N GLY A 412 11.25 26.16 -9.36
CA GLY A 412 10.60 25.78 -10.62
C GLY A 412 10.74 24.28 -10.89
N VAL A 413 9.62 23.57 -10.90
CA VAL A 413 9.52 22.18 -11.33
C VAL A 413 9.71 22.13 -12.85
N SER A 414 10.65 21.30 -13.32
CA SER A 414 10.80 20.92 -14.72
C SER A 414 9.47 20.36 -15.25
N ILE A 415 8.76 21.13 -16.07
CA ILE A 415 7.46 20.77 -16.61
C ILE A 415 7.68 19.68 -17.66
N ALA A 416 7.41 18.42 -17.28
CA ALA A 416 7.27 17.32 -18.22
C ALA A 416 6.36 17.74 -19.39
N SER A 417 6.69 17.32 -20.62
CA SER A 417 5.82 17.57 -21.78
C SER A 417 4.38 17.15 -21.43
N PRO A 418 3.34 17.88 -21.88
CA PRO A 418 1.97 17.49 -21.60
C PRO A 418 1.67 16.08 -22.11
N GLY A 419 1.25 15.17 -21.22
CA GLY A 419 0.96 13.79 -21.55
C GLY A 419 0.46 12.95 -20.37
N VAL A 420 0.10 11.70 -20.66
CA VAL A 420 -0.20 10.68 -19.65
C VAL A 420 0.98 9.71 -19.56
N TYR A 421 1.46 9.48 -18.34
CA TYR A 421 2.64 8.70 -18.05
C TYR A 421 2.34 7.62 -17.02
N VAL A 422 3.10 6.53 -17.04
CA VAL A 422 3.08 5.53 -15.97
C VAL A 422 4.23 5.82 -15.02
N LEU A 423 3.91 5.98 -13.74
CA LEU A 423 4.87 6.22 -12.67
C LEU A 423 5.33 4.93 -11.99
N SER A 424 4.40 3.99 -11.79
CA SER A 424 4.67 2.70 -11.15
C SER A 424 3.59 1.68 -11.51
N ILE A 425 3.96 0.40 -11.38
CA ILE A 425 3.05 -0.74 -11.45
C ILE A 425 3.32 -1.60 -10.20
N ARG A 426 2.28 -1.94 -9.43
CA ARG A 426 2.37 -2.94 -8.37
C ARG A 426 1.52 -4.16 -8.71
N VAL A 427 1.97 -5.32 -8.27
CA VAL A 427 1.36 -6.63 -8.57
C VAL A 427 0.58 -7.09 -7.35
N ASP A 428 -0.65 -7.57 -7.58
CA ASP A 428 -1.55 -8.05 -6.54
C ASP A 428 -2.14 -9.42 -6.91
N PRO A 429 -1.93 -10.48 -6.11
CA PRO A 429 -1.10 -10.49 -4.89
C PRO A 429 0.39 -10.21 -5.20
N SER A 430 1.14 -9.71 -4.21
CA SER A 430 2.56 -9.38 -4.38
C SER A 430 3.46 -10.59 -4.62
N ALA A 431 2.97 -11.80 -4.28
CA ALA A 431 3.62 -13.08 -4.53
C ALA A 431 2.61 -14.04 -5.18
N PRO A 432 2.29 -13.85 -6.47
CA PRO A 432 1.27 -14.64 -7.15
C PRO A 432 1.67 -16.11 -7.29
N LYS A 433 0.71 -16.99 -7.03
CA LYS A 433 0.88 -18.44 -7.24
C LYS A 433 0.37 -18.86 -8.61
N ARG A 434 0.82 -20.01 -9.10
CA ARG A 434 0.36 -20.56 -10.36
C ARG A 434 -1.14 -20.89 -10.26
N GLY A 435 -1.87 -20.62 -11.33
CA GLY A 435 -3.34 -20.72 -11.36
C GLY A 435 -4.08 -19.54 -10.72
N GLN A 436 -3.39 -18.67 -9.96
CA GLN A 436 -3.96 -17.49 -9.35
C GLN A 436 -4.07 -16.33 -10.35
N PHE A 437 -5.20 -15.64 -10.36
CA PHE A 437 -5.35 -14.41 -11.13
C PHE A 437 -4.53 -13.28 -10.51
N VAL A 438 -3.92 -12.49 -11.37
CA VAL A 438 -3.08 -11.35 -10.99
C VAL A 438 -3.74 -10.06 -11.48
N THR A 439 -3.84 -9.10 -10.57
CA THR A 439 -4.26 -7.73 -10.84
C THR A 439 -3.04 -6.83 -10.79
N PHE A 440 -2.88 -5.97 -11.80
CA PHE A 440 -1.81 -4.98 -11.85
C PHE A 440 -2.39 -3.61 -11.54
N TRP A 441 -1.94 -2.96 -10.48
CA TRP A 441 -2.35 -1.61 -10.15
C TRP A 441 -1.33 -0.61 -10.74
N VAL A 442 -1.81 0.25 -11.63
CA VAL A 442 -0.97 1.18 -12.39
C VAL A 442 -1.20 2.60 -11.91
N THR A 443 -0.12 3.26 -11.48
CA THR A 443 -0.15 4.69 -11.13
C THR A 443 0.15 5.52 -12.36
N PHE A 444 -0.85 6.25 -12.84
CA PHE A 444 -0.73 7.21 -13.94
C PHE A 444 -0.46 8.63 -13.43
N ALA A 445 0.32 9.39 -14.18
CA ALA A 445 0.44 10.84 -14.06
C ALA A 445 -0.06 11.52 -15.34
N ASN A 446 -1.09 12.35 -15.21
CA ASN A 446 -1.63 13.16 -16.30
C ASN A 446 -1.24 14.62 -16.10
N THR A 447 -0.33 15.09 -16.95
CA THR A 447 0.25 16.44 -16.94
C THR A 447 -0.43 17.38 -17.95
N THR A 448 -1.46 16.92 -18.65
CA THR A 448 -2.14 17.71 -19.71
C THR A 448 -3.02 18.85 -19.16
N GLY A 449 -3.31 18.86 -17.87
CA GLY A 449 -4.20 19.84 -17.24
C GLY A 449 -5.70 19.57 -17.46
N ALA A 450 -6.07 18.55 -18.22
CA ALA A 450 -7.46 18.13 -18.45
C ALA A 450 -7.61 16.59 -18.37
N PRO A 451 -8.80 16.05 -18.07
CA PRO A 451 -9.02 14.60 -18.08
C PRO A 451 -8.71 14.01 -19.45
N GLN A 452 -7.99 12.88 -19.48
CA GLN A 452 -7.57 12.21 -20.71
C GLN A 452 -8.19 10.82 -20.81
N GLY A 453 -8.83 10.52 -21.94
CA GLY A 453 -9.24 9.16 -22.27
C GLY A 453 -8.04 8.33 -22.70
N LEU A 454 -7.82 7.19 -22.04
CA LEU A 454 -6.72 6.28 -22.33
C LEU A 454 -7.25 4.87 -22.52
N ARG A 455 -6.92 4.27 -23.67
CA ARG A 455 -7.15 2.85 -23.93
C ARG A 455 -5.85 2.09 -23.68
N TRP A 456 -5.81 1.18 -22.72
CA TRP A 456 -4.56 0.57 -22.24
C TRP A 456 -4.71 -0.88 -21.78
N ARG A 457 -3.60 -1.59 -21.64
CA ARG A 457 -3.49 -2.93 -21.02
C ARG A 457 -2.09 -3.18 -20.48
N ILE A 458 -1.91 -4.27 -19.73
CA ILE A 458 -0.61 -4.76 -19.31
C ILE A 458 -0.14 -5.89 -20.22
N LYS A 459 1.09 -5.79 -20.70
CA LYS A 459 1.80 -6.87 -21.37
C LYS A 459 2.82 -7.48 -20.41
N ILE A 460 2.82 -8.80 -20.33
CA ILE A 460 3.68 -9.59 -19.44
C ILE A 460 4.75 -10.26 -20.30
N TYR A 461 6.01 -10.08 -19.93
CA TYR A 461 7.16 -10.65 -20.62
C TYR A 461 7.91 -11.58 -19.67
N GLU A 462 8.36 -12.73 -20.15
CA GLU A 462 9.43 -13.45 -19.45
C GLU A 462 10.71 -12.62 -19.50
N ILE A 463 11.50 -12.64 -18.42
CA ILE A 463 12.79 -11.91 -18.38
C ILE A 463 13.66 -12.35 -19.57
N GLY A 464 14.14 -11.37 -20.35
CA GLY A 464 15.02 -11.59 -21.51
C GLY A 464 14.30 -11.98 -22.80
N LYS A 465 12.96 -12.13 -22.81
CA LYS A 465 12.18 -12.39 -24.03
C LYS A 465 11.62 -11.10 -24.62
N GLN A 466 11.63 -10.99 -25.95
CA GLN A 466 11.07 -9.84 -26.66
C GLN A 466 9.56 -9.94 -26.90
N ASN A 467 9.02 -11.16 -27.00
CA ASN A 467 7.59 -11.39 -27.18
C ASN A 467 6.89 -11.42 -25.81
N SER A 468 5.67 -10.89 -25.73
CA SER A 468 4.88 -11.04 -24.52
C SER A 468 4.47 -12.50 -24.32
N PHE A 469 4.59 -12.96 -23.08
CA PHE A 469 4.10 -14.24 -22.61
C PHE A 469 2.56 -14.25 -22.53
N GLY A 470 1.98 -13.12 -22.15
CA GLY A 470 0.54 -12.90 -22.14
C GLY A 470 0.21 -11.44 -21.84
N ASP A 471 -1.06 -11.07 -21.98
CA ASP A 471 -1.52 -9.71 -21.77
C ASP A 471 -2.84 -9.71 -20.98
N THR A 472 -3.14 -8.61 -20.29
CA THR A 472 -4.48 -8.39 -19.70
C THR A 472 -5.49 -7.96 -20.77
N ALA A 473 -6.77 -7.95 -20.41
CA ALA A 473 -7.79 -7.33 -21.26
C ALA A 473 -7.54 -5.82 -21.43
N VAL A 474 -8.01 -5.29 -22.58
CA VAL A 474 -7.92 -3.87 -22.90
C VAL A 474 -8.99 -3.09 -22.14
N LEU A 475 -8.55 -2.06 -21.41
CA LEU A 475 -9.39 -1.15 -20.65
C LEU A 475 -9.50 0.20 -21.34
N ASN A 476 -10.67 0.84 -21.21
CA ASN A 476 -10.86 2.25 -21.53
C ASN A 476 -11.06 2.99 -20.22
N SER A 477 -10.14 3.90 -19.88
CA SER A 477 -10.16 4.66 -18.64
C SER A 477 -10.09 6.16 -18.90
N THR A 478 -10.63 6.96 -17.98
CA THR A 478 -10.43 8.42 -17.98
C THR A 478 -9.46 8.77 -16.86
N ILE A 479 -8.28 9.24 -17.23
CA ILE A 479 -7.21 9.63 -16.31
C ILE A 479 -7.40 11.09 -15.94
N GLN A 480 -7.73 11.38 -14.69
CA GLN A 480 -7.91 12.75 -14.19
C GLN A 480 -6.56 13.50 -14.17
N PRO A 481 -6.56 14.85 -14.26
CA PRO A 481 -5.34 15.63 -14.07
C PRO A 481 -4.66 15.30 -12.73
N GLY A 482 -3.33 15.22 -12.72
CA GLY A 482 -2.56 14.80 -11.55
C GLY A 482 -2.26 13.30 -11.55
N THR A 483 -2.21 12.69 -10.36
CA THR A 483 -1.85 11.28 -10.20
C THR A 483 -3.08 10.43 -9.85
N SER A 484 -3.23 9.27 -10.50
CA SER A 484 -4.32 8.33 -10.25
C SER A 484 -3.85 6.88 -10.37
N GLU A 485 -4.23 6.02 -9.42
CA GLU A 485 -3.99 4.57 -9.49
C GLU A 485 -5.23 3.85 -10.04
N LEU A 486 -5.03 2.96 -11.03
CA LEU A 486 -6.11 2.19 -11.65
C LEU A 486 -5.72 0.71 -11.77
N PRO A 487 -6.64 -0.23 -11.45
CA PRO A 487 -6.38 -1.65 -11.63
C PRO A 487 -6.50 -2.08 -13.10
N SER A 488 -5.71 -3.07 -13.50
CA SER A 488 -5.95 -3.86 -14.71
C SER A 488 -7.15 -4.78 -14.52
N GLU A 489 -7.66 -5.34 -15.61
CA GLU A 489 -8.58 -6.47 -15.52
C GLU A 489 -7.86 -7.66 -14.88
N ALA A 490 -8.52 -8.33 -13.92
CA ALA A 490 -7.99 -9.46 -13.15
C ALA A 490 -8.12 -10.77 -13.95
N ASN A 491 -7.60 -10.79 -15.18
CA ASN A 491 -7.83 -11.88 -16.13
C ASN A 491 -6.56 -12.60 -16.58
N TRP A 492 -5.40 -12.25 -16.01
CA TRP A 492 -4.13 -12.91 -16.33
C TRP A 492 -3.72 -13.87 -15.21
N ARG A 493 -3.26 -15.07 -15.59
CA ARG A 493 -2.68 -16.07 -14.69
C ARG A 493 -1.69 -16.94 -15.45
N VAL A 494 -0.75 -17.55 -14.74
CA VAL A 494 0.11 -18.59 -15.31
C VAL A 494 -0.56 -19.95 -15.06
N ALA A 495 -0.80 -20.72 -16.11
CA ALA A 495 -1.34 -22.07 -16.01
C ALA A 495 -0.23 -23.14 -16.05
N GLY A 496 -0.54 -24.38 -15.67
CA GLY A 496 0.33 -25.55 -15.84
C GLY A 496 1.02 -26.03 -14.55
N LEU A 497 2.04 -26.89 -14.71
CA LEU A 497 2.96 -27.29 -13.65
C LEU A 497 4.37 -26.81 -14.04
N GLY A 498 5.23 -26.56 -13.07
CA GLY A 498 6.64 -26.22 -13.30
C GLY A 498 7.17 -25.21 -12.28
N ASP A 499 8.49 -25.00 -12.33
CA ASP A 499 9.21 -24.13 -11.40
C ASP A 499 8.74 -22.67 -11.44
N CYS A 500 9.22 -21.89 -10.47
CA CYS A 500 8.93 -20.47 -10.42
C CYS A 500 9.39 -19.75 -11.69
N MET A 501 8.51 -18.95 -12.28
CA MET A 501 8.78 -18.16 -13.48
C MET A 501 8.94 -16.68 -13.14
N GLN A 502 9.91 -16.02 -13.77
CA GLN A 502 10.18 -14.60 -13.59
C GLN A 502 9.64 -13.79 -14.76
N PHE A 503 8.90 -12.73 -14.46
CA PHE A 503 8.22 -11.90 -15.44
C PHE A 503 8.50 -10.41 -15.22
N VAL A 504 8.20 -9.62 -16.25
CA VAL A 504 8.14 -8.16 -16.22
C VAL A 504 6.81 -7.72 -16.80
N ALA A 505 6.04 -6.95 -16.04
CA ALA A 505 4.80 -6.30 -16.51
C ALA A 505 5.11 -4.90 -17.07
N ARG A 506 4.49 -4.54 -18.20
CA ARG A 506 4.59 -3.20 -18.80
C ARG A 506 3.23 -2.69 -19.25
N ALA A 507 2.95 -1.42 -19.02
CA ALA A 507 1.72 -0.79 -19.47
C ALA A 507 1.86 -0.23 -20.89
N VAL A 508 0.90 -0.57 -21.75
CA VAL A 508 0.86 -0.10 -23.15
C VAL A 508 -0.46 0.62 -23.44
N SER A 509 -0.38 1.72 -24.18
CA SER A 509 -1.54 2.36 -24.79
C SER A 509 -1.86 1.68 -26.13
N VAL A 510 -3.14 1.49 -26.42
CA VAL A 510 -3.62 0.86 -27.65
C VAL A 510 -4.39 1.88 -28.47
N ASP A 511 -3.87 2.22 -29.66
CA ASP A 511 -4.56 3.12 -30.57
C ASP A 511 -5.90 2.48 -31.02
N PRO A 512 -7.03 3.21 -30.89
CA PRO A 512 -8.34 2.63 -31.15
C PRO A 512 -8.54 2.20 -32.60
N ASN A 513 -7.87 2.88 -33.55
CA ASN A 513 -8.05 2.71 -34.99
C ASN A 513 -7.06 1.71 -35.57
N THR A 514 -5.78 1.90 -35.30
CA THR A 514 -4.69 1.12 -35.90
C THR A 514 -4.37 -0.14 -35.10
N LYS A 515 -4.84 -0.24 -33.85
CA LYS A 515 -4.43 -1.26 -32.87
C LYS A 515 -2.93 -1.29 -32.58
N VAL A 516 -2.20 -0.26 -33.00
CA VAL A 516 -0.77 -0.12 -32.67
C VAL A 516 -0.65 0.08 -31.17
N GLU A 517 0.28 -0.64 -30.58
CA GLU A 517 0.56 -0.59 -29.14
C GLU A 517 1.83 0.23 -28.92
N THR A 518 1.76 1.19 -28.00
CA THR A 518 2.90 2.03 -27.61
C THR A 518 3.10 1.92 -26.11
N GLU A 519 4.33 1.64 -25.68
CA GLU A 519 4.65 1.60 -24.26
C GLU A 519 4.50 3.00 -23.64
N ILE A 520 3.79 3.09 -22.52
CA ILE A 520 3.54 4.36 -21.83
C ILE A 520 4.75 4.64 -20.93
N THR A 521 5.72 5.38 -21.46
CA THR A 521 6.98 5.69 -20.75
C THR A 521 6.99 7.13 -20.23
N PRO A 522 7.59 7.38 -19.05
CA PRO A 522 7.77 8.74 -18.56
C PRO A 522 8.70 9.55 -19.49
N PRO A 523 8.56 10.89 -19.51
CA PRO A 523 9.42 11.74 -20.32
C PRO A 523 10.87 11.61 -19.85
N GLY A 524 11.77 11.33 -20.80
CA GLY A 524 13.18 11.04 -20.51
C GLY A 524 13.57 9.56 -20.63
N GLY A 525 12.63 8.66 -20.96
CA GLY A 525 12.94 7.27 -21.28
C GLY A 525 13.36 6.42 -20.08
N ALA A 526 13.02 6.84 -18.86
CA ALA A 526 13.31 6.07 -17.66
C ALA A 526 12.51 4.75 -17.65
N THR A 527 13.15 3.66 -17.23
CA THR A 527 12.61 2.28 -17.20
C THR A 527 11.54 2.02 -16.14
N LEU A 528 11.02 3.06 -15.50
CA LEU A 528 10.01 3.00 -14.44
C LEU A 528 8.62 2.53 -14.92
N SER A 529 8.43 2.31 -16.22
CA SER A 529 7.21 1.76 -16.83
C SER A 529 7.04 0.25 -16.63
N SER A 530 7.93 -0.40 -15.87
CA SER A 530 7.97 -1.85 -15.74
C SER A 530 8.03 -2.34 -14.29
N ALA A 531 7.37 -3.45 -14.00
CA ALA A 531 7.39 -4.09 -12.70
C ALA A 531 7.81 -5.56 -12.82
N PRO A 532 8.98 -5.96 -12.26
CA PRO A 532 9.37 -7.35 -12.19
C PRO A 532 8.55 -8.09 -11.13
N PHE A 533 8.19 -9.35 -11.39
CA PHE A 533 7.52 -10.22 -10.42
C PHE A 533 7.78 -11.69 -10.72
N GLN A 534 7.58 -12.55 -9.72
CA GLN A 534 7.76 -14.00 -9.84
C GLN A 534 6.43 -14.71 -9.58
N VAL A 535 6.14 -15.74 -10.37
CA VAL A 535 5.02 -16.65 -10.14
C VAL A 535 5.57 -18.01 -9.77
N CYS A 536 5.25 -18.49 -8.58
CA CYS A 536 5.68 -19.80 -8.07
C CYS A 536 4.53 -20.81 -8.02
N PRO A 537 4.81 -22.12 -7.92
CA PRO A 537 3.79 -23.17 -7.74
C PRO A 537 2.77 -22.88 -6.63
#